data_AF-A0A7W1NT12-F1
#
_entry.id   AF-A0A7W1NT12-F1
#
_cell.length_a   1.000
_cell.length_b   1.000
_cell.length_c   1.000
_cell.angle_alpha   90.00
_cell.angle_beta   90.00
_cell.angle_gamma   90.00
#
_symmetry.space_group_name_H-M   'P 1'
#
loop_
_entity.id
_entity.type
_entity.pdbx_description
1 polymer ?
#
loop_
_entity_poly.entity_id
_entity_poly.type
_entity_poly.pdbx_seq_one_letter_code
_entity_poly.pdbx_strand_id
1 'polypeptide(L)'
;MLLITINAIFAMGAFYLARMGLQRGWPFIKIGWLAVKTQAEHDDVRENVFRRLAVTEGGRFLMGGIGWLLVGIIALLAAVFFTVTAYRLLFGGV
;
A
#
# COMPACT_ATOMS: atom_id res chain seq x y z
N MET A 1 -22.32 -7.93 23.05
CA MET A 1 -21.52 -6.71 23.32
C MET A 1 -20.03 -6.92 23.08
N LEU A 2 -19.36 -7.87 23.74
CA LEU A 2 -17.92 -8.13 23.56
C LEU A 2 -17.49 -8.29 22.09
N LEU A 3 -18.19 -9.14 21.30
CA LEU A 3 -17.86 -9.37 19.90
C LEU A 3 -17.98 -8.10 19.03
N ILE A 4 -18.96 -7.23 19.31
CA ILE A 4 -19.13 -5.96 18.57
C ILE A 4 -17.91 -5.07 18.81
N THR A 5 -17.51 -4.90 20.07
CA THR A 5 -16.36 -4.08 20.45
C THR A 5 -15.06 -4.62 19.84
N ILE A 6 -14.85 -5.92 19.84
CA ILE A 6 -13.67 -6.55 19.23
C ILE A 6 -13.62 -6.26 17.71
N ASN A 7 -14.73 -6.46 17.00
CA ASN A 7 -14.80 -6.15 15.56
C ASN A 7 -14.57 -4.66 15.29
N ALA A 8 -15.09 -3.76 16.14
CA ALA A 8 -14.86 -2.32 16.02
C ALA A 8 -13.38 -1.95 16.19
N ILE A 9 -12.67 -2.57 17.15
CA ILE A 9 -11.23 -2.36 17.36
C ILE A 9 -10.43 -2.84 16.14
N PHE A 10 -10.74 -4.03 15.62
CA PHE A 10 -10.07 -4.55 14.43
C PHE A 10 -10.37 -3.71 13.18
N ALA A 11 -11.60 -3.20 13.03
CA ALA A 11 -11.95 -2.28 11.95
C ALA A 11 -11.12 -0.99 12.01
N MET A 12 -10.97 -0.38 13.20
CA MET A 12 -10.14 0.81 13.38
C MET A 12 -8.66 0.54 13.08
N GLY A 13 -8.10 -0.56 13.59
CA GLY A 13 -6.71 -0.94 13.34
C GLY A 13 -6.44 -1.21 11.86
N ALA A 14 -7.33 -1.95 11.21
CA ALA A 14 -7.24 -2.25 9.79
C ALA A 14 -7.38 -0.97 8.92
N PHE A 15 -8.29 -0.06 9.28
CA PHE A 15 -8.42 1.21 8.59
C PHE A 15 -7.18 2.10 8.74
N TYR A 16 -6.58 2.13 9.92
CA TYR A 16 -5.32 2.85 10.15
C TYR A 16 -4.18 2.30 9.29
N LEU A 17 -4.01 0.97 9.24
CA LEU A 17 -3.03 0.32 8.37
C LEU A 17 -3.31 0.56 6.88
N ALA A 18 -4.58 0.55 6.48
CA ALA A 18 -5.00 0.86 5.11
C ALA A 18 -4.56 2.26 4.71
N ARG A 19 -4.88 3.27 5.55
CA ARG A 19 -4.47 4.65 5.34
C ARG A 19 -2.96 4.78 5.23
N MET A 20 -2.23 4.16 6.15
CA MET A 20 -0.77 4.22 6.18
C MET A 20 -0.14 3.57 4.94
N GLY A 21 -0.67 2.42 4.51
CA GLY A 21 -0.24 1.73 3.30
C GLY A 21 -0.49 2.54 2.02
N LEU A 22 -1.66 3.16 1.90
CA LEU A 22 -1.99 4.02 0.76
C LEU A 22 -1.13 5.30 0.74
N GLN A 23 -0.93 5.94 1.92
CA GLN A 23 -0.10 7.14 2.04
C GLN A 23 1.38 6.88 1.73
N ARG A 24 1.91 5.70 2.06
CA ARG A 24 3.31 5.34 1.79
C ARG A 24 3.51 4.72 0.41
N GLY A 25 2.56 3.93 -0.08
CA GLY A 25 2.68 3.23 -1.35
C GLY A 25 2.76 4.18 -2.55
N TRP A 26 1.93 5.23 -2.56
CA TRP A 26 1.87 6.17 -3.68
C TRP A 26 3.18 6.95 -3.91
N PRO A 27 3.82 7.56 -2.88
CA PRO A 27 5.13 8.19 -3.04
C PRO A 27 6.22 7.23 -3.52
N PHE A 28 6.26 5.99 -3.01
CA PHE A 28 7.26 5.00 -3.39
C PHE A 28 7.17 4.63 -4.88
N ILE A 29 5.95 4.42 -5.39
CA ILE A 29 5.71 4.17 -6.82
C ILE A 29 6.14 5.38 -7.64
N LYS A 30 5.78 6.60 -7.23
CA LYS A 30 6.14 7.81 -7.95
C LYS A 30 7.66 8.01 -8.05
N ILE A 31 8.38 7.78 -6.95
CA ILE A 31 9.85 7.89 -6.91
C ILE A 31 10.49 6.83 -7.79
N GLY A 32 10.06 5.56 -7.64
CA GLY A 32 10.61 4.46 -8.44
C GLY A 32 10.33 4.63 -9.93
N TRP A 33 9.12 5.08 -10.31
CA TRP A 33 8.78 5.39 -11.69
C TRP A 33 9.62 6.53 -12.26
N LEU A 34 9.81 7.61 -11.50
CA LEU A 34 10.61 8.74 -11.93
C LEU A 34 12.08 8.35 -12.12
N ALA A 35 12.64 7.52 -11.24
CA ALA A 35 13.99 6.98 -11.37
C ALA A 35 14.16 6.09 -12.61
N VAL A 36 13.15 5.29 -12.98
CA VAL A 36 13.20 4.49 -14.21
C VAL A 36 13.07 5.38 -15.45
N LYS A 37 12.16 6.36 -15.42
CA LYS A 37 11.90 7.26 -16.56
C LYS A 37 13.11 8.13 -16.90
N THR A 38 13.73 8.78 -15.92
CA THR A 38 14.90 9.65 -16.16
C THR A 38 16.07 8.88 -16.78
N GLN A 39 16.22 7.61 -16.40
CA GLN A 39 17.24 6.72 -16.94
C GLN A 39 16.89 6.22 -18.34
N ALA A 40 15.62 6.14 -18.74
CA ALA A 40 15.24 5.69 -20.08
C ALA A 40 15.51 6.76 -21.17
N GLU A 41 15.54 8.04 -20.82
CA GLU A 41 15.64 9.17 -21.76
C GLU A 41 17.07 9.57 -22.19
N HIS A 42 18.13 8.95 -21.64
CA HIS A 42 19.53 9.28 -21.95
C HIS A 42 20.20 8.19 -22.82
N ASP A 43 20.69 8.54 -24.01
CA ASP A 43 21.25 7.61 -25.02
C ASP A 43 22.77 7.37 -24.93
N ASP A 44 23.44 7.92 -23.91
CA ASP A 44 24.90 7.86 -23.81
C ASP A 44 25.45 6.53 -23.25
N VAL A 45 26.31 5.89 -24.04
CA VAL A 45 26.81 4.52 -23.82
C VAL A 45 27.80 4.40 -22.65
N ARG A 46 28.42 5.51 -22.21
CA ARG A 46 29.45 5.53 -21.15
C ARG A 46 28.89 5.45 -19.72
N GLU A 47 27.60 5.72 -19.52
CA GLU A 47 26.96 5.75 -18.19
C GLU A 47 26.30 4.42 -17.75
N ASN A 48 26.52 3.35 -18.52
CA ASN A 48 25.81 2.07 -18.40
C ASN A 48 25.83 1.41 -17.00
N VAL A 49 26.87 1.63 -16.19
CA VAL A 49 26.98 1.03 -14.83
C VAL A 49 26.11 1.78 -13.81
N PHE A 50 26.17 3.12 -13.78
CA PHE A 50 25.34 3.94 -12.90
C PHE A 50 23.86 3.85 -13.29
N ARG A 51 23.57 3.75 -14.59
CA ARG A 51 22.22 3.51 -15.13
C ARG A 51 21.62 2.19 -14.62
N ARG A 52 22.37 1.09 -14.67
CA ARG A 52 21.91 -0.21 -14.14
C ARG A 52 21.66 -0.15 -12.63
N LEU A 53 22.49 0.56 -11.87
CA LEU A 53 22.30 0.74 -10.44
C LEU A 53 21.02 1.54 -10.15
N ALA A 54 20.81 2.66 -10.83
CA ALA A 54 19.64 3.53 -10.67
C ALA A 54 18.33 2.84 -11.09
N VAL A 55 18.34 2.05 -12.16
CA VAL A 55 17.19 1.23 -12.58
C VAL A 55 16.88 0.15 -11.54
N THR A 56 17.91 -0.47 -10.95
CA THR A 56 17.73 -1.47 -9.89
C THR A 56 17.14 -0.85 -8.62
N GLU A 57 17.61 0.33 -8.22
CA GLU A 57 17.05 1.09 -7.10
C GLU A 57 15.61 1.55 -7.38
N GLY A 58 15.35 2.10 -8.57
CA GLY A 58 13.99 2.47 -9.01
C GLY A 58 13.02 1.28 -8.98
N GLY A 59 13.49 0.11 -9.42
CA GLY A 59 12.75 -1.15 -9.32
C GLY A 59 12.44 -1.57 -7.88
N ARG A 60 13.39 -1.40 -6.94
CA ARG A 60 13.16 -1.67 -5.50
C ARG A 60 12.11 -0.72 -4.91
N PHE A 61 12.14 0.56 -5.26
CA PHE A 61 11.13 1.53 -4.83
C PHE A 61 9.75 1.23 -5.41
N LEU A 62 9.67 0.83 -6.69
CA LEU A 62 8.42 0.37 -7.32
C LEU A 62 7.85 -0.86 -6.61
N MET A 63 8.67 -1.90 -6.39
CA MET A 63 8.24 -3.11 -5.68
C MET A 63 7.81 -2.81 -4.25
N GLY A 64 8.56 -1.96 -3.53
CA GLY A 64 8.19 -1.51 -2.18
C GLY A 64 6.87 -0.74 -2.17
N GLY A 65 6.65 0.14 -3.15
CA GLY A 65 5.41 0.89 -3.30
C GLY A 65 4.20 0.00 -3.62
N ILE A 66 4.37 -0.98 -4.50
CA ILE A 66 3.36 -2.02 -4.78
C ILE A 66 3.05 -2.81 -3.51
N GLY A 67 4.08 -3.20 -2.74
CA GLY A 67 3.91 -3.89 -1.47
C GLY A 67 3.06 -3.08 -0.48
N TRP A 68 3.37 -1.79 -0.31
CA TRP A 68 2.58 -0.89 0.55
C TRP A 68 1.14 -0.72 0.05
N LEU A 69 0.91 -0.61 -1.26
CA LEU A 69 -0.44 -0.55 -1.82
C LEU A 69 -1.22 -1.85 -1.58
N LEU A 70 -0.60 -3.02 -1.79
CA LEU A 70 -1.24 -4.31 -1.55
C LEU A 70 -1.63 -4.46 -0.08
N VAL A 71 -0.72 -4.15 0.85
CA VAL A 71 -1.03 -4.12 2.28
C VAL A 71 -2.17 -3.15 2.58
N GLY A 72 -2.14 -1.96 1.97
CA GLY A 72 -3.19 -0.95 2.12
C GLY A 72 -4.56 -1.45 1.67
N ILE A 73 -4.63 -2.11 0.51
CA ILE A 73 -5.86 -2.66 -0.07
C ILE A 73 -6.38 -3.82 0.79
N ILE A 74 -5.53 -4.76 1.19
CA ILE A 74 -5.92 -5.90 2.03
C ILE A 74 -6.43 -5.41 3.38
N ALA A 75 -5.75 -4.44 3.99
CA ALA A 75 -6.18 -3.84 5.24
C ALA A 75 -7.51 -3.08 5.09
N LEU A 76 -7.75 -2.42 3.95
CA LEU A 76 -9.02 -1.74 3.68
C LEU A 76 -10.17 -2.76 3.58
N LEU A 77 -9.97 -3.86 2.85
CA LEU A 77 -10.96 -4.94 2.75
C LEU A 77 -11.27 -5.56 4.12
N ALA A 78 -10.24 -5.79 4.94
CA ALA A 78 -10.41 -6.26 6.31
C ALA A 78 -11.21 -5.25 7.16
N ALA A 79 -10.92 -3.95 7.05
CA ALA A 79 -11.64 -2.90 7.76
C ALA A 79 -13.13 -2.93 7.40
N VAL A 80 -13.47 -2.99 6.11
CA VAL A 80 -14.86 -3.09 5.63
C VAL A 80 -15.53 -4.35 6.17
N PHE A 81 -14.86 -5.50 6.10
CA PHE A 81 -15.38 -6.77 6.63
C PHE A 81 -15.72 -6.69 8.12
N PHE A 82 -14.80 -6.17 8.94
CA PHE A 82 -15.00 -6.03 10.38
C PHE A 82 -16.11 -5.01 10.71
N THR A 83 -16.17 -3.88 9.98
CA THR A 83 -17.25 -2.90 10.13
C THR A 83 -18.62 -3.50 9.80
N VAL A 84 -18.74 -4.24 8.68
CA VAL A 84 -20.00 -4.90 8.28
C VAL A 84 -20.40 -5.96 9.31
N THR A 85 -19.44 -6.74 9.81
CA THR A 85 -19.69 -7.76 10.83
C THR A 85 -20.16 -7.13 12.14
N ALA A 86 -19.52 -6.04 12.60
CA ALA A 86 -19.95 -5.30 13.78
C ALA A 86 -21.36 -4.73 13.61
N TYR A 87 -21.68 -4.16 12.44
CA TYR A 87 -22.99 -3.62 12.12
C TYR A 87 -24.08 -4.71 12.13
N ARG A 88 -23.82 -5.87 11.51
CA ARG A 88 -24.73 -7.02 11.53
C ARG A 88 -24.95 -7.57 12.94
N LEU A 89 -23.93 -7.59 13.79
CA LEU A 89 -24.08 -8.03 15.18
C LEU A 89 -24.85 -7.01 16.05
N LEU A 90 -24.79 -5.72 15.71
CA LEU A 90 -25.52 -4.65 16.38
C LEU A 90 -27.00 -4.60 15.99
N PHE A 91 -27.30 -4.77 14.70
CA PHE A 91 -28.63 -4.48 14.13
C PHE A 91 -29.30 -5.68 13.43
N GLY A 92 -28.55 -6.75 13.14
CA GLY A 92 -29.06 -7.95 12.48
C GLY A 92 -29.61 -9.01 13.44
N GLY A 93 -29.75 -8.69 14.73
CA GLY A 93 -30.37 -9.53 15.75
C GLY A 93 -31.87 -9.31 15.90
N VAL A 94 -32.60 -9.12 14.79
CA VAL A 94 -34.05 -9.32 14.69
C VAL A 94 -34.29 -10.69 14.06
#